data_AF-A0A1V1NQQ0-F1
#
_entry.id   AF-A0A1V1NQQ0-F1
#
_cell.length_a   1.000
_cell.length_b   1.000
_cell.length_c   1.000
_cell.angle_alpha   90.00
_cell.angle_beta   90.00
_cell.angle_gamma   90.00
#
_symmetry.space_group_name_H-M   'P 1'
#
loop_
_entity.id
_entity.type
_entity.pdbx_description
1 polymer ?
#
loop_
_entity_poly.entity_id
_entity_poly.type
_entity_poly.pdbx_seq_one_letter_code
_entity_poly.pdbx_strand_id
1 'polypeptide(L)'
;VWYANLNADGSLGNWQETTSLPYSVYEHQCFTANGFVYCAGGNANQVSYANLNADGRLGNWQETTSLPYAVGAHQCFTFNGFFYCIGGSSKKDVLMYFEPIINLPTHPNENNWYITNNCSFYLNDKIKTPHGFYYNIDNKQNTEVTATNSEYTTIRSINLTSGKAVEQGVHYLHFSLADNQYMPSNSHHFKFKTYADPIDVTSPTHSNQSEWF
;
A
#
# COMPACT_ATOMS: atom_id res chain seq x y z
N VAL A 1 -16.05 25.39 8.68
CA VAL A 1 -16.69 24.12 9.13
C VAL A 1 -17.53 24.46 10.34
N TRP A 2 -18.73 23.88 10.48
CA TRP A 2 -19.63 24.15 11.60
C TRP A 2 -19.74 22.93 12.52
N TYR A 3 -19.78 23.17 13.83
CA TYR A 3 -19.99 22.12 14.84
C TYR A 3 -20.96 22.61 15.91
N ALA A 4 -21.61 21.67 16.58
CA ALA A 4 -22.49 21.93 17.72
C ALA A 4 -22.33 20.79 18.73
N ASN A 5 -22.54 21.09 20.02
CA ASN A 5 -22.60 20.05 21.04
C ASN A 5 -23.83 19.17 20.82
N LEU A 6 -23.65 17.86 20.88
CA LEU A 6 -24.74 16.90 21.00
C LEU A 6 -24.96 16.61 22.48
N ASN A 7 -26.11 17.04 23.00
CA ASN A 7 -26.46 16.86 24.41
C ASN A 7 -26.91 15.41 24.67
N ALA A 8 -26.87 15.00 25.94
CA ALA A 8 -27.22 13.63 26.35
C ALA A 8 -28.69 13.26 26.06
N ASP A 9 -29.57 14.25 25.90
CA ASP A 9 -30.97 14.09 25.52
C ASP A 9 -31.19 14.07 23.99
N GLY A 10 -30.12 14.14 23.20
CA GLY A 10 -30.15 14.18 21.74
C GLY A 10 -30.39 15.56 21.14
N SER A 11 -30.57 16.61 21.94
CA SER A 11 -30.68 17.98 21.43
C SER A 11 -29.32 18.52 20.97
N LEU A 12 -29.33 19.47 20.04
CA LEU A 12 -28.13 20.16 19.57
C LEU A 12 -27.98 21.52 20.27
N GLY A 13 -26.74 21.84 20.65
CA GLY A 13 -26.37 23.20 21.04
C GLY A 13 -26.34 24.17 19.86
N ASN A 14 -25.92 25.41 20.14
CA ASN A 14 -25.72 26.41 19.09
C ASN A 14 -24.59 25.99 18.15
N TRP A 15 -24.82 26.16 16.85
CA TRP A 15 -23.77 25.99 15.84
C TRP A 15 -22.69 27.05 15.99
N GLN A 16 -21.44 26.60 15.92
CA GLN A 16 -20.25 27.43 16.00
C GLN A 16 -19.30 27.09 14.84
N GLU A 17 -18.50 28.06 14.43
CA GLU A 17 -17.46 27.83 13.45
C GLU A 17 -16.22 27.22 14.11
N THR A 18 -15.54 26.37 13.35
CA THR A 18 -14.20 25.85 13.63
C THR A 18 -13.35 25.95 12.36
N THR A 19 -12.06 25.63 12.47
CA THR A 19 -11.08 25.64 11.38
C THR A 19 -11.66 25.06 10.08
N SER A 20 -11.80 25.93 9.09
CA SER A 20 -12.40 25.58 7.80
C SER A 20 -11.45 24.73 6.96
N LEU A 21 -12.03 23.82 6.17
CA LEU A 21 -11.31 23.06 5.16
C LEU A 21 -10.59 24.06 4.22
N PRO A 22 -9.31 23.85 3.86
CA PRO A 22 -8.52 24.87 3.15
C PRO A 22 -8.86 25.00 1.65
N TYR A 23 -9.86 24.25 1.18
CA TYR A 23 -10.31 24.26 -0.21
C TYR A 23 -11.83 24.09 -0.30
N SER A 24 -12.40 24.57 -1.39
CA SER A 24 -13.83 24.40 -1.70
C SER A 24 -14.05 23.07 -2.42
N VAL A 25 -14.91 22.23 -1.84
CA VAL A 25 -15.21 20.90 -2.36
C VAL A 25 -16.68 20.55 -2.07
N TYR A 26 -17.32 19.86 -3.01
CA TYR A 26 -18.66 19.31 -2.85
C TYR A 26 -18.64 17.81 -3.09
N GLU A 27 -19.66 17.08 -2.58
CA GLU A 27 -19.77 15.62 -2.73
C GLU A 27 -18.60 14.80 -2.12
N HIS A 28 -17.76 15.44 -1.30
CA HIS A 28 -16.73 14.80 -0.50
C HIS A 28 -17.32 14.15 0.74
N GLN A 29 -16.60 13.21 1.33
CA GLN A 29 -17.03 12.53 2.55
C GLN A 29 -16.05 12.77 3.68
N CYS A 30 -16.59 13.12 4.85
CA CYS A 30 -15.81 13.27 6.07
C CYS A 30 -16.21 12.27 7.15
N PHE A 31 -15.26 11.80 7.94
CA PHE A 31 -15.50 10.90 9.07
C PHE A 31 -14.38 11.01 10.12
N THR A 32 -14.65 10.52 11.33
CA THR A 32 -13.70 10.55 12.44
C THR A 32 -12.96 9.22 12.59
N ALA A 33 -11.65 9.25 12.80
CA ALA A 33 -10.84 8.07 13.15
C ALA A 33 -9.58 8.48 13.93
N ASN A 34 -9.21 7.68 14.94
CA ASN A 34 -7.97 7.84 15.71
C ASN A 34 -7.71 9.25 16.27
N GLY A 35 -8.76 9.99 16.66
CA GLY A 35 -8.63 11.37 17.16
C GLY A 35 -8.51 12.44 16.08
N PHE A 36 -8.75 12.09 14.81
CA PHE A 36 -8.75 13.01 13.68
C PHE A 36 -10.10 13.00 12.97
N VAL A 37 -10.42 14.09 12.27
CA VAL A 37 -11.41 14.12 11.19
C VAL A 37 -10.66 14.01 9.87
N TYR A 38 -11.08 13.09 9.02
CA TYR A 38 -10.63 12.96 7.63
C TYR A 38 -11.74 13.46 6.70
N CYS A 39 -11.38 14.14 5.62
CA CYS A 39 -12.27 14.51 4.52
C CYS A 39 -11.62 14.08 3.21
N ALA A 40 -12.35 13.36 2.38
CA ALA A 40 -11.83 12.71 1.17
C ALA A 40 -12.73 12.91 -0.05
N GLY A 41 -12.10 13.09 -1.21
CA GLY A 41 -12.76 13.05 -2.51
C GLY A 41 -13.60 14.28 -2.82
N GLY A 42 -14.71 14.07 -3.54
CA GLY A 42 -15.56 15.11 -4.13
C GLY A 42 -15.19 15.38 -5.59
N ASN A 43 -15.21 16.65 -5.98
CA ASN A 43 -14.72 17.11 -7.29
C ASN A 43 -13.18 17.11 -7.43
N ALA A 44 -12.47 16.72 -6.37
CA ALA A 44 -11.03 16.49 -6.34
C ALA A 44 -10.72 15.11 -5.75
N ASN A 45 -9.47 14.66 -5.84
CA ASN A 45 -9.01 13.41 -5.24
C ASN A 45 -8.27 13.62 -3.90
N GLN A 46 -8.20 14.85 -3.41
CA GLN A 46 -7.49 15.19 -2.18
C GLN A 46 -8.11 14.49 -0.97
N VAL A 47 -7.23 14.09 -0.05
CA VAL A 47 -7.59 13.65 1.29
C VAL A 47 -6.90 14.57 2.28
N SER A 48 -7.67 15.17 3.17
CA SER A 48 -7.17 16.04 4.22
C SER A 48 -7.64 15.56 5.59
N TYR A 49 -6.84 15.83 6.61
CA TYR A 49 -7.18 15.50 7.98
C TYR A 49 -6.84 16.63 8.94
N ALA A 50 -7.57 16.70 10.05
CA ALA A 50 -7.33 17.65 11.13
C ALA A 50 -7.52 16.95 12.48
N ASN A 51 -6.75 17.36 13.49
CA ASN A 51 -6.98 16.91 14.87
C ASN A 51 -8.40 17.23 15.30
N LEU A 52 -9.09 16.26 15.91
CA LEU A 52 -10.35 16.46 16.61
C LEU A 52 -10.05 16.65 18.10
N ASN A 53 -10.11 17.89 18.56
CA ASN A 53 -9.84 18.22 19.95
C ASN A 53 -10.96 17.72 20.87
N ALA A 54 -10.65 17.55 22.16
CA ALA A 54 -11.62 17.09 23.17
C ALA A 54 -12.83 18.02 23.33
N ASP A 55 -12.71 19.30 22.93
CA ASP A 55 -13.78 20.29 22.93
C ASP A 55 -14.59 20.32 21.61
N GLY A 56 -14.34 19.37 20.69
CA GLY A 56 -15.01 19.27 19.40
C GLY A 56 -14.44 20.18 18.31
N ARG A 57 -13.50 21.07 18.64
CA ARG A 57 -12.84 21.94 17.64
C ARG A 57 -11.86 21.15 16.79
N LEU A 58 -11.66 21.63 15.57
CA LEU A 58 -10.69 21.08 14.64
C LEU A 58 -9.38 21.86 14.69
N GLY A 59 -8.27 21.14 14.69
CA GLY A 59 -6.94 21.71 14.46
C GLY A 59 -6.73 22.18 13.02
N ASN A 60 -5.49 22.48 12.67
CA ASN A 60 -5.13 22.81 11.29
C ASN A 60 -5.29 21.58 10.39
N TRP A 61 -5.84 21.81 9.20
CA TRP A 61 -5.94 20.80 8.17
C TRP A 61 -4.57 20.53 7.52
N GLN A 62 -4.30 19.26 7.29
CA GLN A 62 -3.11 18.77 6.61
C GLN A 62 -3.54 17.82 5.49
N GLU A 63 -2.91 17.93 4.33
CA GLU A 63 -3.10 16.96 3.25
C GLU A 63 -2.33 15.67 3.56
N THR A 64 -2.86 14.55 3.08
CA THR A 64 -2.22 13.22 3.13
C THR A 64 -2.30 12.55 1.76
N THR A 65 -2.03 11.26 1.69
CA THR A 65 -2.14 10.46 0.46
C THR A 65 -3.52 10.62 -0.17
N SER A 66 -3.55 11.19 -1.38
CA SER A 66 -4.77 11.40 -2.15
C SER A 66 -5.39 10.09 -2.62
N LEU A 67 -6.70 10.11 -2.88
CA LEU A 67 -7.37 9.05 -3.62
C LEU A 67 -6.77 8.92 -5.04
N PRO A 68 -6.82 7.74 -5.67
CA PRO A 68 -6.28 7.54 -7.02
C PRO A 68 -6.96 8.40 -8.11
N TYR A 69 -8.20 8.80 -7.88
CA TYR A 69 -8.96 9.71 -8.73
C TYR A 69 -10.07 10.42 -7.95
N ALA A 70 -10.60 11.49 -8.52
CA ALA A 70 -11.71 12.23 -7.93
C ALA A 70 -12.99 11.38 -7.97
N VAL A 71 -13.64 11.22 -6.81
CA VAL A 71 -14.88 10.47 -6.65
C VAL A 71 -15.83 11.28 -5.76
N GLY A 72 -17.01 11.61 -6.29
CA GLY A 72 -18.08 12.31 -5.57
C GLY A 72 -19.17 11.35 -5.11
N ALA A 73 -20.00 11.78 -4.16
CA ALA A 73 -21.19 11.05 -3.69
C ALA A 73 -20.90 9.62 -3.21
N HIS A 74 -19.71 9.42 -2.65
CA HIS A 74 -19.23 8.15 -2.13
C HIS A 74 -19.34 8.11 -0.59
N GLN A 75 -19.11 6.93 -0.01
CA GLN A 75 -19.07 6.77 1.44
C GLN A 75 -17.70 6.30 1.88
N CYS A 76 -17.13 6.94 2.91
CA CYS A 76 -15.88 6.49 3.53
C CYS A 76 -16.08 6.07 4.98
N PHE A 77 -15.31 5.06 5.41
CA PHE A 77 -15.32 4.55 6.78
C PHE A 77 -13.99 3.85 7.10
N THR A 78 -13.76 3.56 8.38
CA THR A 78 -12.62 2.75 8.81
C THR A 78 -13.05 1.38 9.28
N PHE A 79 -12.23 0.37 8.99
CA PHE A 79 -12.43 -0.99 9.48
C PHE A 79 -11.09 -1.73 9.61
N ASN A 80 -10.84 -2.32 10.78
CA ASN A 80 -9.59 -3.04 11.11
C ASN A 80 -8.30 -2.24 10.81
N GLY A 81 -8.29 -0.94 11.09
CA GLY A 81 -7.13 -0.08 10.84
C GLY A 81 -6.98 0.43 9.40
N PHE A 82 -7.91 0.05 8.51
CA PHE A 82 -7.90 0.49 7.11
C PHE A 82 -8.96 1.56 6.86
N PHE A 83 -8.69 2.39 5.86
CA PHE A 83 -9.56 3.41 5.31
C PHE A 83 -10.25 2.86 4.05
N TYR A 84 -11.58 2.94 3.97
CA TYR A 84 -12.37 2.49 2.83
C TYR A 84 -13.17 3.66 2.29
N CYS A 85 -13.21 3.83 0.97
CA CYS A 85 -14.21 4.64 0.28
C CYS A 85 -14.88 3.78 -0.80
N ILE A 86 -16.22 3.74 -0.78
CA ILE A 86 -17.03 2.82 -1.57
C ILE A 86 -18.16 3.58 -2.26
N GLY A 87 -18.49 3.13 -3.47
CA GLY A 87 -19.55 3.68 -4.31
C GLY A 87 -19.22 5.08 -4.83
N GLY A 88 -20.28 5.81 -5.16
CA GLY A 88 -20.19 7.16 -5.70
C GLY A 88 -20.01 7.20 -7.22
N SER A 89 -19.82 8.43 -7.69
CA SER A 89 -19.72 8.80 -9.08
C SER A 89 -18.31 9.31 -9.36
N SER A 90 -17.60 8.60 -10.21
CA SER A 90 -16.30 9.00 -10.73
C SER A 90 -16.26 8.86 -12.23
N LYS A 91 -15.32 9.57 -12.89
CA LYS A 91 -15.04 9.39 -14.32
C LYS A 91 -14.34 8.07 -14.64
N LYS A 92 -14.03 7.27 -13.61
CA LYS A 92 -13.39 5.95 -13.65
C LYS A 92 -14.25 5.01 -12.80
N ASP A 93 -14.35 3.72 -13.13
CA ASP A 93 -15.13 2.76 -12.33
C ASP A 93 -14.66 2.73 -10.87
N VAL A 94 -15.60 2.72 -9.92
CA VAL A 94 -15.31 2.71 -8.48
C VAL A 94 -14.68 1.37 -8.11
N LEU A 95 -13.35 1.34 -8.07
CA LEU A 95 -12.59 0.25 -7.48
C LEU A 95 -12.43 0.54 -5.99
N MET A 96 -12.92 -0.37 -5.16
CA MET A 96 -12.53 -0.43 -3.75
C MET A 96 -11.02 -0.74 -3.70
N TYR A 97 -10.20 0.25 -3.42
CA TYR A 97 -8.76 0.07 -3.28
C TYR A 97 -8.46 -0.52 -1.90
N PHE A 98 -8.07 -1.79 -1.87
CA PHE A 98 -7.33 -2.34 -0.75
C PHE A 98 -5.85 -2.06 -1.01
N GLU A 99 -5.11 -1.61 0.01
CA GLU A 99 -3.66 -1.86 -0.01
C GLU A 99 -3.48 -3.37 -0.12
N PRO A 100 -2.89 -3.88 -1.21
CA PRO A 100 -2.70 -5.32 -1.35
C PRO A 100 -1.78 -5.81 -0.24
N ILE A 101 -2.28 -6.74 0.59
CA ILE A 101 -1.45 -7.41 1.59
C ILE A 101 -0.55 -8.39 0.84
N ILE A 102 0.73 -8.04 0.70
CA ILE A 102 1.76 -9.01 0.35
C ILE A 102 2.00 -9.91 1.55
N ASN A 103 1.78 -11.20 1.34
CA ASN A 103 2.25 -12.21 2.26
C ASN A 103 3.46 -12.90 1.65
N LEU A 104 4.55 -12.96 2.41
CA LEU A 104 5.76 -13.73 2.10
C LEU A 104 5.85 -14.90 3.09
N PRO A 105 5.21 -16.06 2.83
CA PRO A 105 5.21 -17.19 3.78
C PRO A 105 6.60 -17.77 4.02
N THR A 106 7.46 -17.65 3.01
CA THR A 106 8.85 -18.12 3.07
C THR A 106 9.72 -17.20 3.91
N HIS A 107 9.36 -15.92 4.04
CA HIS A 107 10.10 -14.90 4.79
C HIS A 107 9.12 -13.98 5.56
N PRO A 108 8.38 -14.50 6.56
CA PRO A 108 7.30 -13.76 7.21
C PRO A 108 7.78 -12.59 8.09
N ASN A 109 9.08 -12.53 8.41
CA ASN A 109 9.68 -11.47 9.21
C ASN A 109 10.90 -10.88 8.48
N GLU A 110 10.82 -9.60 8.13
CA GLU A 110 11.86 -8.83 7.41
C GLU A 110 13.22 -8.79 8.11
N ASN A 111 13.26 -9.06 9.43
CA ASN A 111 14.48 -8.96 10.22
C ASN A 111 15.24 -10.29 10.30
N ASN A 112 14.59 -11.41 9.97
CA ASN A 112 15.18 -12.74 10.07
C ASN A 112 15.91 -13.15 8.79
N TRP A 113 16.89 -14.03 8.94
CA TRP A 113 17.58 -14.68 7.83
C TRP A 113 16.93 -16.04 7.56
N TYR A 114 16.78 -16.38 6.27
CA TYR A 114 16.15 -17.63 5.84
C TYR A 114 17.06 -18.36 4.87
N ILE A 115 17.17 -19.68 5.05
CA ILE A 115 17.88 -20.59 4.13
C ILE A 115 16.82 -21.24 3.25
N THR A 116 16.68 -20.75 2.02
CA THR A 116 15.72 -21.29 1.06
C THR A 116 16.18 -21.05 -0.37
N ASN A 117 15.94 -22.02 -1.25
CA ASN A 117 16.14 -21.91 -2.69
C ASN A 117 14.85 -21.49 -3.42
N ASN A 118 13.80 -21.20 -2.66
CA ASN A 118 12.50 -20.76 -3.15
C ASN A 118 12.02 -19.56 -2.34
N CYS A 119 11.74 -18.46 -3.03
CA CYS A 119 11.05 -17.32 -2.46
C CYS A 119 9.68 -17.23 -3.13
N SER A 120 8.62 -17.39 -2.33
CA SER A 120 7.26 -17.27 -2.80
C SER A 120 6.51 -16.19 -2.06
N PHE A 121 5.67 -15.48 -2.80
CA PHE A 121 4.74 -14.51 -2.26
C PHE A 121 3.41 -14.61 -2.99
N TYR A 122 2.34 -14.27 -2.27
CA TYR A 122 1.01 -14.16 -2.84
C TYR A 122 0.37 -12.82 -2.50
N LEU A 123 -0.37 -12.31 -3.47
CA LEU A 123 -1.20 -11.14 -3.31
C LEU A 123 -2.55 -11.60 -2.81
N ASN A 124 -2.89 -11.19 -1.59
CA ASN A 124 -4.22 -11.42 -1.05
C ASN A 124 -5.08 -10.18 -1.33
N ASP A 125 -5.50 -10.02 -2.58
CA ASP A 125 -6.42 -8.94 -2.97
C ASP A 125 -7.87 -9.37 -2.66
N LYS A 126 -8.54 -8.64 -1.76
CA LYS A 126 -9.94 -8.92 -1.41
C LYS A 126 -10.90 -8.63 -2.57
N ILE A 127 -10.41 -8.01 -3.63
CA ILE A 127 -11.12 -7.70 -4.86
C ILE A 127 -10.16 -8.03 -5.99
N LYS A 128 -10.61 -8.87 -6.92
CA LYS A 128 -9.87 -9.16 -8.15
C LYS A 128 -9.50 -7.84 -8.80
N THR A 129 -8.24 -7.43 -8.71
CA THR A 129 -7.72 -6.37 -9.57
C THR A 129 -7.62 -6.99 -10.96
N PRO A 130 -8.46 -6.60 -11.95
CA PRO A 130 -8.60 -7.40 -13.16
C PRO A 130 -7.38 -7.32 -14.08
N HIS A 131 -6.54 -6.30 -13.91
CA HIS A 131 -5.47 -5.95 -14.85
C HIS A 131 -4.09 -6.45 -14.43
N GLY A 132 -3.98 -7.34 -13.44
CA GLY A 132 -2.69 -7.92 -13.03
C GLY A 132 -1.83 -6.97 -12.17
N PHE A 133 -0.52 -7.21 -12.17
CA PHE A 133 0.46 -6.41 -11.44
C PHE A 133 1.86 -6.54 -12.04
N TYR A 134 2.71 -5.57 -11.71
CA TYR A 134 4.11 -5.50 -12.05
C TYR A 134 4.97 -5.77 -10.81
N TYR A 135 6.09 -6.47 -10.97
CA TYR A 135 7.05 -6.68 -9.88
C TYR A 135 8.50 -6.68 -10.36
N ASN A 136 9.40 -6.24 -9.48
CA ASN A 136 10.84 -6.25 -9.67
C ASN A 136 11.51 -6.64 -8.34
N ILE A 137 12.66 -7.28 -8.39
CA ILE A 137 13.49 -7.58 -7.22
C ILE A 137 14.88 -7.06 -7.46
N ASP A 138 15.35 -6.21 -6.56
CA ASP A 138 16.72 -5.74 -6.57
C ASP A 138 17.23 -5.45 -5.14
N ASN A 139 18.39 -4.80 -5.04
CA ASN A 139 19.07 -4.51 -3.77
C ASN A 139 18.88 -3.05 -3.31
N LYS A 140 18.02 -2.27 -3.98
CA LYS A 140 17.75 -0.86 -3.69
C LYS A 140 16.42 -0.74 -2.96
N GLN A 141 16.39 0.06 -1.90
CA GLN A 141 15.20 0.13 -1.05
C GLN A 141 13.95 0.72 -1.75
N ASN A 142 14.13 1.67 -2.67
CA ASN A 142 13.05 2.49 -3.22
C ASN A 142 13.01 2.47 -4.76
N THR A 143 13.20 1.31 -5.39
CA THR A 143 13.05 1.22 -6.84
C THR A 143 11.58 1.39 -7.23
N GLU A 144 11.30 2.43 -8.01
CA GLU A 144 9.99 2.66 -8.62
C GLU A 144 9.72 1.62 -9.72
N VAL A 145 8.53 1.04 -9.69
CA VAL A 145 8.09 0.03 -10.65
C VAL A 145 7.58 0.71 -11.91
N THR A 146 8.21 0.42 -13.04
CA THR A 146 7.83 0.90 -14.37
C THR A 146 7.61 -0.29 -15.29
N ALA A 147 6.85 -0.10 -16.37
CA ALA A 147 6.61 -1.17 -17.35
C ALA A 147 7.89 -1.70 -18.03
N THR A 148 9.02 -0.99 -17.94
CA THR A 148 10.29 -1.36 -18.57
C THR A 148 11.28 -2.03 -17.62
N ASN A 149 11.14 -1.86 -16.29
CA ASN A 149 12.07 -2.41 -15.30
C ASN A 149 11.47 -3.55 -14.47
N SER A 150 10.29 -4.04 -14.84
CA SER A 150 9.54 -5.01 -14.05
C SER A 150 8.84 -6.05 -14.92
N GLU A 151 8.49 -7.16 -14.30
CA GLU A 151 7.76 -8.25 -14.91
C GLU A 151 6.26 -8.09 -14.66
N TYR A 152 5.46 -8.21 -15.72
CA TYR A 152 4.00 -8.20 -15.64
C TYR A 152 3.44 -9.61 -15.45
N THR A 153 2.47 -9.76 -14.57
CA THR A 153 1.71 -11.02 -14.44
C THR A 153 0.30 -10.80 -13.94
N THR A 154 -0.59 -11.72 -14.28
CA THR A 154 -1.95 -11.83 -13.73
C THR A 154 -2.07 -12.92 -12.66
N ILE A 155 -1.01 -13.72 -12.46
CA ILE A 155 -0.98 -14.81 -11.49
C ILE A 155 -0.66 -14.23 -10.10
N ARG A 156 -1.60 -14.36 -9.16
CA ARG A 156 -1.50 -13.80 -7.78
C ARG A 156 -0.53 -14.53 -6.84
N SER A 157 0.29 -15.41 -7.39
CA SER A 157 1.36 -16.11 -6.69
C SER A 157 2.59 -16.14 -7.58
N ILE A 158 3.71 -15.67 -7.06
CA ILE A 158 4.99 -15.79 -7.75
C ILE A 158 5.85 -16.73 -6.92
N ASN A 159 6.44 -17.71 -7.62
CA ASN A 159 7.45 -18.59 -7.06
C ASN A 159 8.75 -18.28 -7.79
N LEU A 160 9.74 -17.84 -7.04
CA LEU A 160 11.09 -17.62 -7.52
C LEU A 160 11.89 -18.86 -7.18
N THR A 161 12.07 -19.74 -8.16
CA THR A 161 12.94 -20.90 -8.05
C THR A 161 14.37 -20.55 -8.45
N SER A 162 15.34 -21.24 -7.86
CA SER A 162 16.77 -21.06 -8.10
C SER A 162 17.12 -20.90 -9.60
N GLY A 163 17.85 -19.83 -9.93
CA GLY A 163 18.23 -19.44 -11.29
C GLY A 163 18.28 -17.93 -11.51
N LYS A 164 17.49 -17.17 -10.72
CA LYS A 164 17.76 -15.76 -10.39
C LYS A 164 18.50 -15.77 -9.05
N ALA A 165 19.82 -15.67 -9.06
CA ALA A 165 20.60 -15.63 -7.83
C ALA A 165 20.16 -14.41 -7.01
N VAL A 166 19.46 -14.64 -5.92
CA VAL A 166 19.38 -13.66 -4.86
C VAL A 166 20.66 -13.88 -4.07
N GLU A 167 21.69 -13.09 -4.37
CA GLU A 167 22.98 -13.15 -3.67
C GLU A 167 22.76 -13.11 -2.15
N GLN A 168 23.76 -13.49 -1.36
CA GLN A 168 23.68 -13.25 0.08
C GLN A 168 23.48 -11.76 0.33
N GLY A 169 22.41 -11.37 1.04
CA GLY A 169 22.22 -9.96 1.34
C GLY A 169 20.81 -9.54 1.69
N VAL A 170 20.61 -8.24 1.52
CA VAL A 170 19.33 -7.55 1.71
C VAL A 170 18.75 -7.26 0.34
N HIS A 171 17.50 -7.64 0.15
CA HIS A 171 16.78 -7.50 -1.09
C HIS A 171 15.43 -6.86 -0.86
N TYR A 172 14.89 -6.30 -1.93
CA TYR A 172 13.62 -5.63 -1.93
C TYR A 172 12.78 -6.16 -3.08
N LEU A 173 11.57 -6.62 -2.76
CA LEU A 173 10.51 -6.87 -3.72
C LEU A 173 9.75 -5.57 -3.91
N HIS A 174 9.84 -5.01 -5.11
CA HIS A 174 9.07 -3.87 -5.55
C HIS A 174 7.88 -4.38 -6.35
N PHE A 175 6.69 -3.84 -6.09
CA PHE A 175 5.53 -4.20 -6.87
C PHE A 175 4.57 -3.02 -7.05
N SER A 176 3.83 -3.04 -8.15
CA SER A 176 2.76 -2.08 -8.42
C SER A 176 1.57 -2.80 -9.04
N LEU A 177 0.37 -2.46 -8.59
CA LEU A 177 -0.84 -2.86 -9.30
C LEU A 177 -0.90 -2.15 -10.66
N ALA A 178 -1.35 -2.90 -11.68
CA ALA A 178 -1.65 -2.34 -12.98
C ALA A 178 -3.02 -1.67 -12.94
N ASP A 179 -3.10 -0.46 -13.47
CA ASP A 179 -4.34 0.31 -13.58
C ASP A 179 -5.20 -0.15 -14.78
N ASN A 180 -6.27 0.60 -15.07
CA ASN A 180 -7.18 0.27 -16.17
C ASN A 180 -6.56 0.46 -17.58
N GLN A 181 -5.36 1.02 -17.66
CA GLN A 181 -4.59 1.16 -18.89
C GLN A 181 -3.42 0.17 -18.94
N TYR A 182 -3.40 -0.81 -18.02
CA TYR A 182 -2.30 -1.76 -17.84
C TYR A 182 -0.97 -1.09 -17.50
N MET A 183 -1.00 0.07 -16.84
CA MET A 183 0.19 0.79 -16.40
C MET A 183 0.39 0.66 -14.89
N PRO A 184 1.64 0.57 -14.40
CA PRO A 184 1.91 0.60 -12.96
C PRO A 184 1.49 1.97 -12.39
N SER A 185 0.80 1.96 -11.25
CA SER A 185 0.26 3.16 -10.61
C SER A 185 1.01 3.58 -9.35
N ASN A 186 1.33 2.64 -8.44
CA ASN A 186 1.97 2.92 -7.15
C ASN A 186 2.95 1.80 -6.78
N SER A 187 4.19 2.17 -6.50
CA SER A 187 5.22 1.23 -6.04
C SER A 187 5.10 0.98 -4.54
N HIS A 188 5.17 -0.29 -4.18
CA HIS A 188 5.25 -0.76 -2.81
C HIS A 188 6.48 -1.64 -2.66
N HIS A 189 7.05 -1.67 -1.45
CA HIS A 189 8.37 -2.27 -1.21
C HIS A 189 8.32 -3.23 -0.03
N PHE A 190 8.85 -4.42 -0.22
CA PHE A 190 8.97 -5.43 0.83
C PHE A 190 10.42 -5.86 0.96
N LYS A 191 11.00 -5.66 2.15
CA LYS A 191 12.37 -6.06 2.45
C LYS A 191 12.43 -7.53 2.85
N PHE A 192 13.40 -8.26 2.32
CA PHE A 192 13.71 -9.61 2.77
C PHE A 192 15.23 -9.85 2.76
N LYS A 193 15.68 -10.82 3.55
CA LYS A 193 17.09 -11.17 3.67
C LYS A 193 17.30 -12.63 3.26
N THR A 194 18.32 -12.87 2.44
CA THR A 194 18.69 -14.20 1.95
C THR A 194 20.06 -14.56 2.50
N TYR A 195 20.17 -15.79 3.00
CA TYR A 195 21.44 -16.34 3.43
C TYR A 195 21.86 -17.44 2.45
N ALA A 196 22.97 -17.22 1.75
CA ALA A 196 23.55 -18.19 0.84
C ALA A 196 25.02 -18.39 1.24
N ASP A 197 25.29 -19.45 1.99
CA ASP A 197 26.68 -19.90 2.14
C ASP A 197 27.16 -20.51 0.82
N PRO A 198 28.44 -20.33 0.43
CA PRO A 198 29.04 -21.12 -0.62
C PRO A 198 28.81 -22.61 -0.34
N ILE A 199 28.37 -23.36 -1.35
CA ILE A 199 28.37 -24.82 -1.23
C ILE A 199 29.84 -25.26 -1.28
N ASP A 200 30.36 -25.77 -0.17
CA ASP A 200 31.69 -26.39 -0.13
C ASP A 200 31.66 -27.69 -0.95
N VAL A 201 32.09 -27.61 -2.22
CA VAL A 201 32.26 -28.78 -3.09
C VAL A 201 33.66 -29.35 -2.88
N THR A 202 33.79 -30.39 -2.06
CA THR A 202 35.06 -31.11 -1.91
C THR A 202 35.16 -32.28 -2.88
N SER A 203 36.27 -32.39 -3.62
CA SER A 203 36.56 -33.57 -4.46
C SER A 203 37.77 -34.32 -3.90
N PRO A 204 37.68 -35.66 -3.68
CA PRO A 204 38.83 -36.47 -3.26
C PRO A 204 39.97 -36.49 -4.29
N THR A 205 39.67 -36.22 -5.56
CA THR A 205 40.64 -36.23 -6.67
C THR A 205 41.09 -34.83 -7.09
N HIS A 206 40.41 -33.79 -6.62
CA HIS A 206 40.67 -32.38 -6.97
C HIS A 206 40.44 -31.52 -5.70
N SER A 207 41.39 -31.60 -4.78
CA SER A 207 41.26 -31.03 -3.43
C SER A 207 41.35 -29.50 -3.39
N ASN A 208 41.89 -28.86 -4.42
CA ASN A 208 42.01 -27.40 -4.52
C ASN A 208 41.09 -26.84 -5.61
N GLN A 209 40.04 -26.11 -5.22
CA GLN A 209 39.07 -25.52 -6.15
C GLN A 209 39.64 -24.39 -7.03
N SER A 210 40.81 -23.84 -6.71
CA SER A 210 41.44 -22.73 -7.45
C SER A 210 42.43 -23.20 -8.52
N GLU A 211 42.73 -24.50 -8.57
CA GLU A 211 43.65 -25.08 -9.54
C GLU A 211 42.89 -25.56 -10.77
N TRP A 212 43.40 -25.21 -11.96
CA TRP A 212 42.92 -25.76 -13.23
C TRP A 212 43.71 -27.04 -13.49
N PHE A 213 43.06 -28.20 -13.33
CA PHE A 213 43.64 -29.52 -13.57
C PHE A 213 43.38 -30.00 -14.99
#